data_AF-A0A8T6S411-F1
#
_entry.id   AF-A0A8T6S411-F1
#
_cell.length_a   1.000
_cell.length_b   1.000
_cell.length_c   1.000
_cell.angle_alpha   90.00
_cell.angle_beta   90.00
_cell.angle_gamma   90.00
#
_symmetry.space_group_name_H-M   'P 1'
#
loop_
_entity.id
_entity.type
_entity.pdbx_description
1 polymer ?
#
loop_
_entity_poly.entity_id
_entity_poly.type
_entity_poly.pdbx_seq_one_letter_code
_entity_poly.pdbx_strand_id
1 'polypeptide(L)' 'AKHGIDYPVVLDNNWDTWNAFENHYWPRKYVVDHEGYIRYDHIGEGAYKETEKVIQKLLKERA' A
#
# COMPACT_ATOMS: atom_id res chain seq x y z
N ALA A 1 18.55 -2.91 11.08
CA ALA A 1 17.73 -1.73 11.46
C ALA A 1 16.73 -2.12 12.54
N LYS A 2 16.30 -1.19 13.42
CA LYS A 2 15.45 -1.45 14.60
C LYS A 2 14.14 -2.23 14.32
N HIS A 3 13.62 -2.17 13.08
CA HIS A 3 12.30 -2.70 12.72
C HIS A 3 12.30 -3.69 11.52
N GLY A 4 13.46 -4.10 11.00
CA GLY A 4 13.52 -5.07 9.88
C GLY A 4 12.84 -4.62 8.58
N ILE A 5 12.88 -3.32 8.28
CA ILE A 5 12.33 -2.75 7.05
C ILE A 5 13.40 -2.84 5.96
N ASP A 6 13.26 -3.83 5.09
CA ASP A 6 14.21 -4.11 3.99
C ASP A 6 13.65 -3.75 2.60
N TYR A 7 12.36 -3.38 2.53
CA TYR A 7 11.73 -2.87 1.31
C TYR A 7 12.06 -1.37 1.09
N PRO A 8 11.94 -0.87 -0.15
CA PRO A 8 12.19 0.54 -0.44
C PRO A 8 11.32 1.48 0.40
N VAL A 9 11.93 2.56 0.90
CA VAL A 9 11.25 3.64 1.64
C VAL A 9 11.53 4.96 0.95
N VAL A 10 10.47 5.67 0.59
CA VAL A 10 10.54 7.04 0.05
C VAL A 10 10.28 8.03 1.17
N LEU A 11 11.10 9.07 1.27
CA LEU A 11 10.90 10.16 2.23
C LEU A 11 9.97 11.22 1.63
N ASP A 12 8.72 11.22 2.05
CA ASP A 12 7.70 12.20 1.64
C ASP A 12 7.61 13.36 2.66
N ASN A 13 8.74 14.02 2.93
CA ASN A 13 8.85 15.02 3.99
C ASN A 13 7.96 16.27 3.75
N ASN A 14 7.59 16.52 2.49
CA ASN A 14 6.76 17.66 2.07
C ASN A 14 5.28 17.29 1.91
N TRP A 15 4.88 16.04 2.23
CA TRP A 15 3.51 15.55 2.11
C TRP A 15 2.97 15.53 0.66
N ASP A 16 3.85 15.53 -0.35
CA ASP A 16 3.44 15.61 -1.76
C ASP A 16 2.68 14.34 -2.16
N THR A 17 3.23 13.16 -1.82
CA THR A 17 2.57 11.88 -2.10
C THR A 17 1.35 11.68 -1.19
N TRP A 18 1.48 12.02 0.09
CA TRP A 18 0.40 11.95 1.07
C TRP A 18 -0.85 12.73 0.61
N ASN A 19 -0.67 13.97 0.16
CA ASN A 19 -1.76 14.81 -0.32
C ASN A 19 -2.31 14.35 -1.67
N ALA A 20 -1.46 13.90 -2.59
CA ALA A 20 -1.89 13.38 -3.90
C ALA A 20 -2.82 12.15 -3.77
N PHE A 21 -2.66 11.37 -2.70
CA PHE A 21 -3.51 10.22 -2.37
C PHE A 21 -4.67 10.56 -1.44
N GLU A 22 -4.86 11.84 -1.11
CA GLU A 22 -5.86 12.34 -0.16
C GLU A 22 -5.82 11.55 1.17
N ASN A 23 -4.62 11.18 1.63
CA ASN A 23 -4.50 10.40 2.85
C ASN A 23 -4.69 11.29 4.09
N HIS A 24 -5.34 10.75 5.12
CA HIS A 24 -5.56 11.44 6.40
C HIS A 24 -5.24 10.57 7.62
N TYR A 25 -4.70 9.38 7.39
CA TYR A 25 -4.59 8.36 8.45
C TYR A 25 -3.24 7.64 8.41
N TRP A 26 -2.77 7.29 9.60
CA TRP A 26 -1.75 6.28 9.81
C TRP A 26 -2.32 5.08 10.59
N PRO A 27 -2.00 3.84 10.19
CA PRO A 27 -1.44 3.46 8.89
C PRO A 27 -2.49 3.53 7.77
N ARG A 28 -2.02 3.47 6.52
CA ARG A 28 -2.85 3.44 5.31
C ARG A 28 -2.20 2.50 4.30
N LYS A 29 -2.99 1.72 3.56
CA LYS A 29 -2.50 0.80 2.53
C LYS A 29 -3.28 0.97 1.23
N TYR A 30 -2.56 1.15 0.14
CA TYR A 30 -3.09 1.07 -1.23
C TYR A 30 -2.41 -0.11 -1.92
N VAL A 31 -3.16 -0.98 -2.58
CA VAL A 31 -2.60 -2.06 -3.42
C VAL A 31 -2.92 -1.74 -4.87
N VAL A 32 -1.87 -1.69 -5.68
CA VAL A 32 -1.91 -1.34 -7.10
C VAL A 32 -1.62 -2.58 -7.94
N ASP A 33 -2.32 -2.77 -9.05
CA ASP A 33 -2.05 -3.88 -9.98
C ASP A 33 -0.94 -3.58 -10.99
N HIS A 34 -0.70 -4.52 -11.89
CA HIS A 34 0.35 -4.45 -12.90
C HIS A 34 0.11 -3.42 -14.00
N GLU A 35 -1.12 -2.91 -14.12
CA GLU A 35 -1.50 -1.85 -15.07
C GLU A 35 -1.47 -0.45 -14.42
N GLY A 36 -1.22 -0.39 -13.10
CA GLY A 36 -1.11 0.86 -12.36
C GLY A 36 -2.42 1.33 -11.71
N TYR A 37 -3.46 0.50 -11.68
CA TYR A 37 -4.73 0.86 -11.05
C TYR A 37 -4.75 0.49 -9.58
N ILE A 38 -5.32 1.36 -8.73
CA ILE A 38 -5.59 1.05 -7.33
C ILE A 38 -6.73 0.03 -7.28
N ARG A 39 -6.48 -1.15 -6.71
CA ARG A 39 -7.43 -2.27 -6.63
C ARG A 39 -7.89 -2.58 -5.22
N TYR A 40 -7.24 -2.00 -4.23
CA TYR A 40 -7.65 -2.09 -2.83
C TYR A 40 -7.11 -0.91 -2.05
N ASP A 41 -7.90 -0.47 -1.08
CA ASP A 41 -7.62 0.65 -0.23
C ASP A 41 -8.11 0.39 1.20
N HIS A 42 -7.26 0.62 2.19
CA HIS A 42 -7.55 0.36 3.60
C HIS A 42 -7.01 1.43 4.54
N ILE A 43 -7.91 2.06 5.28
CA ILE A 43 -7.62 2.97 6.39
C ILE A 43 -7.35 2.18 7.66
N GLY A 44 -6.28 2.53 8.37
CA GLY A 44 -6.03 2.05 9.73
C GLY A 44 -5.28 0.73 9.80
N GLU A 45 -5.06 0.30 11.04
CA GLU A 45 -4.37 -0.95 11.34
C GLU A 45 -5.29 -2.16 11.10
N GLY A 46 -4.72 -3.28 10.64
CA GLY A 46 -5.43 -4.55 10.49
C GLY A 46 -5.64 -4.94 9.03
N ALA A 47 -6.70 -5.71 8.78
CA ALA A 47 -7.04 -6.28 7.48
C ALA A 47 -5.89 -7.03 6.78
N TYR A 48 -4.99 -7.65 7.55
CA TYR A 48 -3.76 -8.25 7.02
C TYR A 48 -4.06 -9.43 6.09
N LYS A 49 -5.01 -10.30 6.47
CA LYS A 49 -5.39 -11.47 5.66
C LYS A 49 -6.13 -11.07 4.39
N GLU A 50 -6.95 -10.03 4.47
CA GLU A 50 -7.69 -9.46 3.36
C GLU A 50 -6.72 -8.82 2.36
N THR A 51 -5.77 -8.02 2.85
CA THR A 51 -4.72 -7.41 2.03
C THR A 51 -3.91 -8.49 1.30
N GLU A 52 -3.50 -9.54 2.01
CA GLU A 52 -2.76 -10.68 1.42
C GLU A 52 -3.56 -11.38 0.30
N LYS A 53 -4.87 -11.62 0.52
CA LYS A 53 -5.73 -12.22 -0.52
C LYS A 53 -5.83 -11.35 -1.77
N VAL A 54 -5.87 -10.02 -1.61
CA VAL A 54 -5.85 -9.09 -2.75
C VAL A 54 -4.53 -9.22 -3.50
N ILE A 55 -3.38 -9.16 -2.80
CA ILE A 55 -2.07 -9.28 -3.43
C ILE A 55 -1.95 -10.59 -4.23
N GLN A 56 -2.32 -11.72 -3.62
CA GLN A 56 -2.30 -13.03 -4.29
C GLN A 56 -3.21 -13.08 -5.52
N LYS A 57 -4.38 -12.42 -5.47
CA LYS A 57 -5.28 -12.32 -6.62
C LYS A 57 -4.63 -11.52 -7.76
N LEU A 58 -4.07 -10.35 -7.46
CA LEU A 58 -3.46 -9.48 -8.48
C LEU A 58 -2.20 -10.10 -9.11
N LEU A 59 -1.43 -10.86 -8.33
CA LEU A 59 -0.31 -11.63 -8.85
C LEU A 59 -0.75 -12.71 -9.84
N LYS A 60 -1.93 -13.34 -9.62
CA LYS A 60 -2.51 -14.31 -10.56
C LYS A 60 -3.09 -13.66 -11.81
N GLU A 61 -3.64 -12.44 -11.71
CA GLU A 61 -4.15 -11.68 -12.87
C GLU A 61 -3.04 -11.30 -13.85
N ARG A 62 -1.80 -11.15 -13.37
CA ARG A 62 -0.62 -10.84 -14.19
C ARG A 62 -0.01 -12.07 -14.90
N ALA A 63 -0.24 -13.27 -14.36
CA ALA A 63 0.39 -14.51 -14.82
C ALA A 63 -0.20 -14.99 -16.15
#